data_AF-A0A964ZQ75-F1
#
_entry.id   AF-A0A964ZQ75-F1
#
_cell.length_a   1.000
_cell.length_b   1.000
_cell.length_c   1.000
_cell.angle_alpha   90.00
_cell.angle_beta   90.00
_cell.angle_gamma   90.00
#
_symmetry.space_group_name_H-M   'P 1'
#
loop_
_entity.id
_entity.type
_entity.pdbx_description
1 polymer ?
#
loop_
_entity_poly.entity_id
_entity_poly.type
_entity_poly.pdbx_seq_one_letter_code
_entity_poly.pdbx_strand_id
1 'polypeptide(L)'
;MRGLAKADKLLAKATADGFSDRITLIEMDVADSASVTRGFTEVFTSTDHIDVLVNNAGVGGNAVTEECPIETYTEVFNINHNGSVRCIQAVLPGMRARRSGTIVNVSSVVGKITAIAQSPYYVSKWAVEGMSEGLAQELAPFGIRVAIIEPGVTRSSIFAKNIDAPNQSGAYDAHYRRLFAFYAEGIAKATPAEEAAATILEAITTTEPRLRWRCSWGADELIRARESMTDEQWVALGRHDDDNAYYDEFAQRFNLDIRPKG
;
A
#
# COMPACT_ATOMS: atom_id res chain seq x y z
N MET A 1 -9.57 -10.78 -1.50
CA MET A 1 -9.85 -11.67 -0.36
C MET A 1 -8.68 -12.63 -0.05
N ARG A 2 -8.15 -12.64 1.19
CA ARG A 2 -7.24 -13.71 1.68
C ARG A 2 -8.08 -14.61 2.58
N GLY A 3 -8.60 -15.72 2.05
CA GLY A 3 -9.35 -16.69 2.84
C GLY A 3 -8.44 -17.48 3.80
N LEU A 4 -9.05 -18.18 4.76
CA LEU A 4 -8.35 -18.92 5.83
C LEU A 4 -7.39 -20.00 5.29
N ALA A 5 -7.61 -20.49 4.07
CA ALA A 5 -6.76 -21.47 3.39
C ALA A 5 -5.30 -21.03 3.16
N LYS A 6 -4.95 -19.77 3.43
CA LYS A 6 -3.57 -19.26 3.35
C LYS A 6 -2.96 -18.94 4.71
N ALA A 7 -3.61 -19.35 5.81
CA ALA A 7 -3.17 -19.05 7.17
C ALA A 7 -2.05 -19.97 7.66
N ASP A 8 -1.78 -21.09 7.00
CA ASP A 8 -0.83 -22.12 7.46
C ASP A 8 0.55 -21.55 7.83
N LYS A 9 1.11 -20.69 6.96
CA LYS A 9 2.41 -20.07 7.22
C LYS A 9 2.38 -19.15 8.47
N LEU A 10 1.29 -18.43 8.67
CA LEU A 10 1.10 -17.57 9.85
C LEU A 10 0.99 -18.42 11.12
N LEU A 11 0.12 -19.43 11.10
CA LEU A 11 -0.13 -20.30 12.25
C LEU A 11 1.10 -21.13 12.64
N ALA A 12 1.86 -21.62 11.64
CA ALA A 12 3.12 -22.32 11.89
C ALA A 12 4.15 -21.40 12.55
N LYS A 13 4.29 -20.16 12.07
CA LYS A 13 5.18 -19.17 12.69
C LYS A 13 4.73 -18.79 14.09
N ALA A 14 3.44 -18.53 14.29
CA ALA A 14 2.87 -18.22 15.60
C ALA A 14 3.09 -19.35 16.61
N THR A 15 2.99 -20.60 16.17
CA THR A 15 3.27 -21.77 17.00
C THR A 15 4.75 -21.85 17.37
N ALA A 16 5.63 -21.69 16.38
CA ALA A 16 7.07 -21.69 16.62
C ALA A 16 7.52 -20.57 17.57
N ASP A 17 6.87 -19.40 17.50
CA ASP A 17 7.19 -18.23 18.31
C ASP A 17 6.41 -18.17 19.64
N GLY A 18 5.51 -19.13 19.92
CA GLY A 18 4.75 -19.21 21.18
C GLY A 18 3.61 -18.18 21.32
N PHE A 19 3.00 -17.77 20.21
CA PHE A 19 1.91 -16.78 20.15
C PHE A 19 0.57 -17.33 19.66
N SER A 20 0.43 -18.65 19.47
CA SER A 20 -0.80 -19.23 18.90
C SER A 20 -2.06 -18.91 19.70
N ASP A 21 -1.95 -18.79 21.03
CA ASP A 21 -3.04 -18.41 21.94
C ASP A 21 -3.42 -16.93 21.86
N ARG A 22 -2.61 -16.11 21.18
CA ARG A 22 -2.82 -14.66 20.98
C ARG A 22 -3.30 -14.30 19.58
N ILE A 23 -3.57 -15.29 18.74
CA ILE A 23 -4.01 -15.08 17.35
C ILE A 23 -5.36 -15.72 17.15
N THR A 24 -6.35 -14.87 16.86
CA THR A 24 -7.66 -15.30 16.36
C THR A 24 -7.73 -14.95 14.88
N LEU A 25 -8.13 -15.91 14.06
CA LEU A 25 -8.33 -15.70 12.62
C LEU A 25 -9.81 -15.45 12.35
N ILE A 26 -10.10 -14.34 11.67
CA ILE A 26 -11.45 -13.97 11.23
C ILE A 26 -11.41 -13.82 9.73
N GLU A 27 -12.28 -14.56 9.02
CA GLU A 27 -12.40 -14.40 7.58
C GLU A 27 -13.16 -13.11 7.25
N MET A 28 -12.53 -12.23 6.47
CA MET A 28 -13.10 -10.95 6.12
C MET A 28 -12.69 -10.54 4.70
N ASP A 29 -13.67 -10.26 3.86
CA ASP A 29 -13.48 -9.60 2.58
C ASP A 29 -13.78 -8.12 2.70
N VAL A 30 -12.73 -7.29 2.63
CA VAL A 30 -12.87 -5.84 2.74
C VAL A 30 -13.61 -5.21 1.55
N ALA A 31 -13.76 -5.93 0.44
CA ALA A 31 -14.54 -5.50 -0.72
C ALA A 31 -16.06 -5.62 -0.50
N ASP A 32 -16.51 -6.40 0.48
CA ASP A 32 -17.92 -6.67 0.79
C ASP A 32 -18.30 -6.10 2.17
N SER A 33 -19.20 -5.11 2.18
CA SER A 33 -19.71 -4.49 3.41
C SER A 33 -20.36 -5.50 4.38
N ALA A 34 -21.05 -6.51 3.86
CA ALA A 34 -21.68 -7.52 4.70
C ALA A 34 -20.63 -8.44 5.35
N SER A 35 -19.58 -8.81 4.61
CA SER A 35 -18.44 -9.56 5.16
C SER A 35 -17.71 -8.77 6.25
N VAL A 36 -17.42 -7.48 6.04
CA VAL A 36 -16.81 -6.62 7.05
C VAL A 36 -17.67 -6.54 8.31
N THR A 37 -18.98 -6.35 8.15
CA THR A 37 -19.93 -6.26 9.27
C THR A 37 -19.94 -7.56 10.08
N ARG A 38 -20.01 -8.72 9.41
CA ARG A 38 -19.95 -10.03 10.08
C ARG A 38 -18.63 -10.24 10.82
N GLY A 39 -17.50 -9.95 10.18
CA GLY A 39 -16.18 -10.16 10.79
C GLY A 39 -15.97 -9.27 12.02
N PHE A 40 -16.36 -7.99 12.00
CA PHE A 40 -16.28 -7.15 13.20
C PHE A 40 -17.28 -7.57 14.28
N THR A 41 -18.48 -8.02 13.91
CA THR A 41 -19.42 -8.60 14.87
C THR A 41 -18.80 -9.78 15.60
N GLU A 42 -18.12 -10.67 14.86
CA GLU A 42 -17.41 -11.81 15.42
C GLU A 42 -16.26 -11.37 16.34
N VAL A 43 -15.43 -10.40 15.93
CA VAL A 43 -14.37 -9.84 16.79
C VAL A 43 -14.94 -9.35 18.12
N PHE A 44 -16.03 -8.59 18.09
CA PHE A 44 -16.66 -8.04 19.30
C PHE A 44 -17.38 -9.07 20.17
N THR A 45 -17.46 -10.35 19.77
CA THR A 45 -17.88 -11.42 20.70
C THR A 45 -16.80 -11.78 21.71
N SER A 46 -15.54 -11.48 21.40
CA SER A 46 -14.36 -11.91 22.17
C SER A 46 -13.57 -10.74 22.76
N THR A 47 -13.87 -9.51 22.37
CA THR A 47 -13.27 -8.29 22.93
C THR A 47 -14.28 -7.15 23.00
N ASP A 48 -14.17 -6.31 24.02
CA ASP A 48 -15.03 -5.13 24.18
C ASP A 48 -14.62 -3.99 23.24
N HIS A 49 -13.39 -4.00 22.73
CA HIS A 49 -12.84 -2.90 21.93
C HIS A 49 -11.65 -3.32 21.08
N ILE A 50 -11.25 -2.42 20.18
CA ILE A 50 -10.06 -2.53 19.34
C ILE A 50 -9.20 -1.28 19.59
N ASP A 51 -7.96 -1.48 20.04
CA ASP A 51 -7.01 -0.38 20.28
C ASP A 51 -6.31 0.06 18.99
N VAL A 52 -6.03 -0.90 18.11
CA VAL A 52 -5.29 -0.68 16.87
C VAL A 52 -6.00 -1.35 15.70
N LEU A 53 -6.29 -0.58 14.65
CA LEU A 53 -6.70 -1.10 13.36
C LEU A 53 -5.55 -0.95 12.36
N VAL A 54 -5.14 -2.04 11.71
CA VAL A 54 -4.15 -2.01 10.61
C VAL A 54 -4.83 -2.38 9.30
N ASN A 55 -5.13 -1.38 8.47
CA ASN A 55 -5.62 -1.57 7.11
C ASN A 55 -4.45 -1.89 6.17
N ASN A 56 -4.19 -3.18 5.98
CA ASN A 56 -3.12 -3.71 5.12
C ASN A 56 -3.65 -4.42 3.86
N ALA A 57 -4.94 -4.75 3.80
CA ALA A 57 -5.51 -5.40 2.64
C ALA A 57 -5.35 -4.51 1.39
N GLY A 58 -4.86 -5.10 0.31
CA GLY A 58 -4.71 -4.40 -0.95
C GLY A 58 -4.30 -5.30 -2.12
N VAL A 59 -4.57 -4.82 -3.32
CA VAL A 59 -4.19 -5.39 -4.61
C VAL A 59 -3.45 -4.33 -5.42
N GLY A 60 -2.62 -4.80 -6.37
CA GLY A 60 -2.05 -3.88 -7.36
C GLY A 60 -2.94 -3.80 -8.59
N GLY A 61 -2.39 -3.28 -9.67
CA GLY A 61 -3.08 -3.16 -10.94
C GLY A 61 -2.18 -2.46 -11.94
N ASN A 62 -1.65 -3.23 -12.89
CA ASN A 62 -0.85 -2.68 -13.98
C ASN A 62 -1.81 -2.37 -15.13
N ALA A 63 -1.91 -1.10 -15.46
CA ALA A 63 -2.58 -0.64 -16.66
C ALA A 63 -2.21 0.81 -16.93
N VAL A 64 -2.15 1.18 -18.21
CA VAL A 64 -2.19 2.56 -18.66
C VAL A 64 -3.63 3.08 -18.62
N THR A 65 -3.81 4.40 -18.47
CA THR A 65 -5.15 4.99 -18.33
C THR A 65 -6.03 4.78 -19.57
N GLU A 66 -5.48 4.87 -20.78
CA GLU A 66 -6.24 4.71 -22.03
C GLU A 66 -6.86 3.31 -22.17
N GLU A 67 -6.11 2.27 -21.79
CA GLU A 67 -6.48 0.88 -22.07
C GLU A 67 -6.96 0.11 -20.83
N CYS A 68 -7.09 0.79 -19.68
CA CYS A 68 -7.60 0.17 -18.46
C CYS A 68 -9.14 0.14 -18.47
N PRO A 69 -9.77 -1.04 -18.35
CA PRO A 69 -11.21 -1.12 -18.11
C PRO A 69 -11.59 -0.40 -16.82
N ILE A 70 -12.75 0.27 -16.82
CA ILE A 70 -13.24 1.00 -15.64
C ILE A 70 -13.56 0.04 -14.48
N GLU A 71 -13.87 -1.20 -14.80
CA GLU A 71 -14.11 -2.29 -13.84
C GLU A 71 -12.85 -2.56 -13.02
N THR A 72 -11.66 -2.50 -13.64
CA THR A 72 -10.38 -2.66 -12.93
C THR A 72 -10.13 -1.51 -11.97
N TYR A 73 -10.40 -0.26 -12.35
CA TYR A 73 -10.36 0.87 -11.41
C TYR A 73 -11.33 0.65 -10.24
N THR A 74 -12.56 0.23 -10.55
CA THR A 74 -13.61 0.03 -9.56
C THR A 74 -13.21 -1.06 -8.55
N GLU A 75 -12.68 -2.19 -9.02
CA GLU A 75 -12.26 -3.30 -8.17
C GLU A 75 -11.08 -2.90 -7.28
N VAL A 76 -10.01 -2.34 -7.86
CA VAL A 76 -8.80 -1.94 -7.13
C VAL A 76 -9.13 -0.87 -6.09
N PHE A 77 -9.95 0.12 -6.46
CA PHE A 77 -10.40 1.16 -5.53
C PHE A 77 -11.30 0.61 -4.43
N ASN A 78 -12.22 -0.31 -4.77
CA ASN A 78 -13.11 -0.92 -3.80
C ASN A 78 -12.36 -1.72 -2.73
N ILE A 79 -11.27 -2.41 -3.11
CA ILE A 79 -10.44 -3.17 -2.18
C ILE A 79 -9.53 -2.23 -1.38
N ASN A 80 -8.71 -1.41 -2.05
CA ASN A 80 -7.63 -0.66 -1.42
C ASN A 80 -8.15 0.52 -0.57
N HIS A 81 -9.11 1.28 -1.11
CA HIS A 81 -9.65 2.47 -0.45
C HIS A 81 -10.95 2.15 0.31
N ASN A 82 -12.00 1.71 -0.39
CA ASN A 82 -13.31 1.51 0.26
C ASN A 82 -13.24 0.42 1.33
N GLY A 83 -12.42 -0.61 1.14
CA GLY A 83 -12.17 -1.62 2.16
C GLY A 83 -11.62 -1.03 3.46
N SER A 84 -10.64 -0.14 3.36
CA SER A 84 -10.11 0.60 4.51
C SER A 84 -11.18 1.47 5.17
N VAL A 85 -12.00 2.17 4.38
CA VAL A 85 -13.13 2.98 4.89
C VAL A 85 -14.11 2.12 5.70
N ARG A 86 -14.53 0.96 5.17
CA ARG A 86 -15.46 0.04 5.86
C ARG A 86 -14.90 -0.41 7.21
N CYS A 87 -13.63 -0.80 7.25
CA CYS A 87 -12.97 -1.22 8.49
C CYS A 87 -12.83 -0.08 9.49
N ILE A 88 -12.48 1.13 9.04
CA ILE A 88 -12.41 2.33 9.88
C ILE A 88 -13.78 2.62 10.49
N GLN A 89 -14.85 2.62 9.69
CA GLN A 89 -16.21 2.88 10.16
C GLN A 89 -16.68 1.87 11.22
N ALA A 90 -16.21 0.62 11.15
CA ALA A 90 -16.56 -0.42 12.12
C ALA A 90 -15.94 -0.20 13.51
N VAL A 91 -14.73 0.38 13.59
CA VAL A 91 -14.01 0.55 14.88
C VAL A 91 -14.10 1.96 15.45
N LEU A 92 -14.27 2.96 14.58
CA LEU A 92 -14.11 4.36 14.93
C LEU A 92 -15.12 4.87 15.97
N PRO A 93 -16.41 4.46 15.96
CA PRO A 93 -17.34 4.88 17.02
C PRO A 93 -16.87 4.49 18.43
N GLY A 94 -16.32 3.28 18.58
CA GLY A 94 -15.77 2.78 19.85
C GLY A 94 -14.49 3.51 20.26
N MET A 95 -13.56 3.72 19.33
CA MET A 95 -12.36 4.52 19.57
C MET A 95 -12.72 5.96 19.99
N ARG A 96 -13.70 6.58 19.33
CA ARG A 96 -14.17 7.95 19.62
C ARG A 96 -14.79 8.05 21.02
N ALA A 97 -15.62 7.10 21.41
CA ALA A 97 -16.24 7.07 22.74
C ALA A 97 -15.19 6.97 23.85
N ARG A 98 -14.15 6.14 23.65
CA ARG A 98 -13.01 5.99 24.56
C ARG A 98 -11.96 7.09 24.47
N ARG A 99 -12.05 7.95 23.45
CA ARG A 99 -11.06 8.99 23.12
C ARG A 99 -9.63 8.42 23.02
N SER A 100 -9.51 7.21 22.47
CA SER A 100 -8.24 6.49 22.32
C SER A 100 -8.34 5.46 21.20
N GLY A 101 -7.28 5.36 20.41
CA GLY A 101 -7.14 4.39 19.33
C GLY A 101 -6.01 4.77 18.37
N THR A 102 -5.57 3.81 17.56
CA THR A 102 -4.62 4.04 16.47
C THR A 102 -5.11 3.36 15.20
N ILE A 103 -5.17 4.10 14.10
CA ILE A 103 -5.49 3.58 12.77
C ILE A 103 -4.21 3.66 11.93
N VAL A 104 -3.76 2.51 11.43
CA VAL A 104 -2.61 2.40 10.53
C VAL A 104 -3.13 2.04 9.14
N ASN A 105 -2.90 2.89 8.15
CA ASN A 105 -3.25 2.63 6.77
C ASN A 105 -1.98 2.36 5.97
N VAL A 106 -1.87 1.17 5.35
CA VAL A 106 -0.74 0.81 4.50
C VAL A 106 -1.00 1.33 3.09
N SER A 107 -0.36 2.45 2.76
CA SER A 107 -0.37 3.09 1.45
C SER A 107 0.66 2.44 0.53
N SER A 108 1.51 3.24 -0.12
CA SER A 108 2.68 2.86 -0.93
C SER A 108 3.45 4.14 -1.29
N VAL A 109 4.71 4.01 -1.72
CA VAL A 109 5.43 5.07 -2.43
C VAL A 109 4.59 5.67 -3.58
N VAL A 110 3.80 4.84 -4.28
CA VAL A 110 2.92 5.32 -5.36
C VAL A 110 1.65 6.04 -4.86
N GLY A 111 1.49 6.22 -3.54
CA GLY A 111 0.54 7.19 -2.97
C GLY A 111 1.09 8.61 -2.98
N LYS A 112 2.40 8.78 -3.16
CA LYS A 112 3.11 10.07 -3.15
C LYS A 112 3.70 10.43 -4.51
N ILE A 113 4.03 9.42 -5.30
CA ILE A 113 4.46 9.56 -6.70
C ILE A 113 3.45 8.82 -7.59
N THR A 114 3.40 9.11 -8.88
CA THR A 114 2.64 8.28 -9.83
C THR A 114 3.60 7.36 -10.59
N ALA A 115 3.23 6.10 -10.79
CA ALA A 115 4.05 5.16 -11.56
C ALA A 115 3.43 4.96 -12.94
N ILE A 116 4.27 4.96 -13.98
CA ILE A 116 3.84 4.63 -15.34
C ILE A 116 3.23 3.23 -15.39
N ALA A 117 2.20 3.06 -16.22
CA ALA A 117 1.50 1.79 -16.40
C ALA A 117 0.91 1.14 -15.12
N GLN A 118 0.60 1.94 -14.09
CA GLN A 118 -0.06 1.47 -12.85
C GLN A 118 -1.24 2.33 -12.42
N SER A 119 -2.00 2.86 -13.37
CA SER A 119 -3.03 3.86 -13.11
C SER A 119 -4.08 3.46 -12.07
N PRO A 120 -4.76 2.31 -12.16
CA PRO A 120 -5.75 1.94 -11.14
C PRO A 120 -5.12 1.79 -9.75
N TYR A 121 -3.86 1.36 -9.68
CA TYR A 121 -3.16 1.18 -8.41
C TYR A 121 -2.79 2.50 -7.74
N TYR A 122 -2.04 3.39 -8.42
CA TYR A 122 -1.63 4.65 -7.80
C TYR A 122 -2.85 5.52 -7.46
N VAL A 123 -3.90 5.55 -8.30
CA VAL A 123 -5.13 6.30 -7.98
C VAL A 123 -5.72 5.84 -6.66
N SER A 124 -5.81 4.52 -6.44
CA SER A 124 -6.32 3.98 -5.19
C SER A 124 -5.45 4.32 -3.98
N LYS A 125 -4.11 4.39 -4.14
CA LYS A 125 -3.18 4.71 -3.05
C LYS A 125 -3.13 6.20 -2.72
N TRP A 126 -3.26 7.07 -3.73
CA TRP A 126 -3.48 8.50 -3.51
C TRP A 126 -4.79 8.77 -2.76
N ALA A 127 -5.85 8.01 -3.04
CA ALA A 127 -7.09 8.12 -2.28
C ALA A 127 -6.90 7.69 -0.82
N VAL A 128 -6.12 6.64 -0.56
CA VAL A 128 -5.76 6.22 0.81
C VAL A 128 -4.97 7.31 1.54
N GLU A 129 -4.02 7.98 0.88
CA GLU A 129 -3.30 9.13 1.45
C GLU A 129 -4.25 10.28 1.82
N GLY A 130 -5.08 10.72 0.87
CA GLY A 130 -6.00 11.84 1.07
C GLY A 130 -7.02 11.58 2.17
N MET A 131 -7.61 10.39 2.17
CA MET A 131 -8.51 9.94 3.25
C MET A 131 -7.79 9.95 4.60
N SER A 132 -6.57 9.41 4.67
CA SER A 132 -5.84 9.27 5.93
C SER A 132 -5.38 10.61 6.50
N GLU A 133 -4.95 11.54 5.65
CA GLU A 133 -4.57 12.89 6.08
C GLU A 133 -5.76 13.68 6.62
N GLY A 134 -6.91 13.63 5.92
CA GLY A 134 -8.16 14.23 6.40
C GLY A 134 -8.62 13.61 7.72
N LEU A 135 -8.65 12.27 7.78
CA LEU A 135 -9.02 11.52 8.98
C LEU A 135 -8.14 11.89 10.18
N ALA A 136 -6.83 12.06 9.99
CA ALA A 136 -5.94 12.47 11.08
C ALA A 136 -6.37 13.78 11.73
N GLN A 137 -6.80 14.76 10.94
CA GLN A 137 -7.30 16.05 11.44
C GLN A 137 -8.64 15.90 12.15
N GLU A 138 -9.57 15.14 11.57
CA GLU A 138 -10.89 14.86 12.16
C GLU A 138 -10.78 14.16 13.52
N LEU A 139 -9.77 13.31 13.68
CA LEU A 139 -9.61 12.42 14.83
C LEU A 139 -8.74 12.98 15.96
N ALA A 140 -7.92 13.98 15.68
CA ALA A 140 -7.04 14.60 16.68
C ALA A 140 -7.78 15.10 17.94
N PRO A 141 -8.96 15.75 17.87
CA PRO A 141 -9.70 16.18 19.06
C PRO A 141 -10.22 15.03 19.94
N PHE A 142 -10.25 13.81 19.41
CA PHE A 142 -10.66 12.59 20.11
C PHE A 142 -9.46 11.78 20.62
N GLY A 143 -8.23 12.26 20.50
CA GLY A 143 -7.05 11.50 20.98
C GLY A 143 -6.77 10.22 20.19
N ILE A 144 -7.33 10.09 18.98
CA ILE A 144 -7.10 8.94 18.10
C ILE A 144 -6.03 9.31 17.09
N ARG A 145 -5.05 8.43 16.90
CA ARG A 145 -3.94 8.65 15.97
C ARG A 145 -4.20 7.96 14.64
N VAL A 146 -3.73 8.58 13.57
CA VAL A 146 -3.65 7.97 12.24
C VAL A 146 -2.19 7.93 11.82
N ALA A 147 -1.74 6.79 11.32
CA ALA A 147 -0.42 6.61 10.72
C ALA A 147 -0.56 6.02 9.31
N ILE A 148 0.22 6.55 8.39
CA ILE A 148 0.29 6.15 7.00
C ILE A 148 1.65 5.50 6.78
N ILE A 149 1.64 4.23 6.40
CA ILE A 149 2.86 3.53 6.02
C ILE A 149 3.01 3.66 4.51
N GLU A 150 4.19 4.05 4.04
CA GLU A 150 4.51 4.31 2.64
C GLU A 150 5.59 3.34 2.15
N PRO A 151 5.29 2.03 1.97
CA PRO A 151 6.30 1.09 1.51
C PRO A 151 6.71 1.34 0.06
N GLY A 152 8.01 1.21 -0.20
CA GLY A 152 8.57 0.97 -1.52
C GLY A 152 8.38 -0.49 -1.96
N VAL A 153 9.37 -1.08 -2.60
CA VAL A 153 9.28 -2.49 -3.03
C VAL A 153 9.58 -3.43 -1.86
N THR A 154 8.54 -4.06 -1.32
CA THR A 154 8.63 -5.06 -0.25
C THR A 154 8.41 -6.46 -0.80
N ARG A 155 9.17 -7.47 -0.36
CA ARG A 155 8.98 -8.86 -0.82
C ARG A 155 7.60 -9.40 -0.42
N SER A 156 6.64 -9.35 -1.33
CA SER A 156 5.27 -9.80 -1.07
C SER A 156 4.64 -10.49 -2.29
N SER A 157 3.58 -11.26 -2.05
CA SER A 157 2.84 -11.97 -3.10
C SER A 157 2.06 -11.05 -4.06
N ILE A 158 2.08 -9.74 -3.84
CA ILE A 158 1.37 -8.78 -4.71
C ILE A 158 1.96 -8.80 -6.12
N PHE A 159 3.28 -8.96 -6.25
CA PHE A 159 3.98 -8.92 -7.54
C PHE A 159 3.73 -10.16 -8.39
N ALA A 160 3.70 -11.35 -7.78
CA ALA A 160 3.39 -12.59 -8.47
C ALA A 160 1.97 -12.63 -9.07
N LYS A 161 1.10 -11.70 -8.66
CA LYS A 161 -0.28 -11.59 -9.15
C LYS A 161 -0.52 -10.44 -10.11
N ASN A 162 0.46 -9.55 -10.29
CA ASN A 162 0.36 -8.36 -11.15
C ASN A 162 1.41 -8.45 -12.26
N ILE A 163 1.34 -9.50 -13.07
CA ILE A 163 2.22 -9.70 -14.24
C ILE A 163 1.57 -9.22 -15.55
N ASP A 164 0.31 -8.80 -15.48
CA ASP A 164 -0.44 -8.33 -16.63
C ASP A 164 0.16 -7.04 -17.19
N ALA A 165 0.12 -6.91 -18.51
CA ALA A 165 0.53 -5.76 -19.28
C ALA A 165 -0.47 -5.53 -20.42
N PRO A 166 -1.69 -5.04 -20.14
CA PRO A 166 -2.67 -4.76 -21.18
C PRO A 166 -2.12 -3.66 -22.10
N ASN A 167 -1.70 -4.04 -23.31
CA ASN A 167 -1.14 -3.15 -24.32
C ASN A 167 -1.72 -3.49 -25.70
N GLN A 168 -3.03 -3.30 -25.87
CA GLN A 168 -3.77 -3.67 -27.08
C GLN A 168 -3.31 -2.86 -28.30
N SER A 169 -2.97 -1.58 -28.12
CA SER A 169 -2.49 -0.73 -29.22
C SER A 169 -1.01 -0.94 -29.56
N GLY A 170 -0.23 -1.52 -28.63
CA GLY A 170 1.24 -1.54 -28.70
C GLY A 170 1.89 -0.21 -28.30
N ALA A 171 1.14 0.90 -28.23
CA ALA A 171 1.68 2.24 -28.01
C ALA A 171 2.40 2.40 -26.66
N TYR A 172 2.12 1.52 -25.70
CA TYR A 172 2.65 1.60 -24.34
C TYR A 172 3.76 0.60 -24.02
N ASP A 173 4.38 -0.03 -25.02
CA ASP A 173 5.42 -1.05 -24.81
C ASP A 173 6.58 -0.54 -23.94
N ALA A 174 7.06 0.67 -24.21
CA ALA A 174 8.11 1.30 -23.39
C ALA A 174 7.67 1.51 -21.94
N HIS A 175 6.39 1.82 -21.69
CA HIS A 175 5.89 2.06 -20.34
C HIS A 175 5.92 0.78 -19.51
N TYR A 176 5.46 -0.33 -20.08
CA TYR A 176 5.50 -1.63 -19.40
C TYR A 176 6.93 -2.15 -19.24
N ARG A 177 7.81 -1.99 -20.24
CA ARG A 177 9.23 -2.37 -20.10
C ARG A 177 9.91 -1.62 -18.96
N ARG A 178 9.71 -0.30 -18.85
CA ARG A 178 10.26 0.54 -17.78
C ARG A 178 9.66 0.20 -16.41
N LEU A 179 8.36 -0.08 -16.35
CA LEU A 179 7.69 -0.57 -15.14
C LEU A 179 8.30 -1.89 -14.65
N PHE A 180 8.46 -2.86 -15.54
CA PHE A 180 9.02 -4.16 -15.19
C PHE A 180 10.51 -4.07 -14.85
N ALA A 181 11.27 -3.17 -15.48
CA ALA A 181 12.65 -2.90 -15.13
C ALA A 181 12.78 -2.35 -13.69
N PHE A 182 11.95 -1.36 -13.32
CA PHE A 182 11.87 -0.84 -11.95
C PHE A 182 11.56 -1.96 -10.94
N TYR A 183 10.55 -2.77 -11.21
CA TYR A 183 10.17 -3.84 -10.29
C TYR A 183 11.17 -5.00 -10.26
N ALA A 184 11.84 -5.33 -11.37
CA ALA A 184 12.87 -6.35 -11.38
C ALA A 184 14.02 -5.97 -10.45
N GLU A 185 14.52 -4.73 -10.55
CA GLU A 185 15.55 -4.23 -9.64
C GLU A 185 15.04 -4.17 -8.19
N GLY A 186 13.83 -3.66 -8.00
CA GLY A 186 13.24 -3.55 -6.67
C GLY A 186 13.00 -4.91 -6.01
N ILE A 187 12.64 -5.94 -6.77
CA ILE A 187 12.49 -7.31 -6.26
C ILE A 187 13.86 -7.91 -5.92
N ALA A 188 14.87 -7.69 -6.75
CA ALA A 188 16.23 -8.16 -6.50
C ALA A 188 16.81 -7.55 -5.21
N LYS A 189 16.40 -6.32 -4.89
CA LYS A 189 16.79 -5.57 -3.68
C LYS A 189 15.70 -5.52 -2.60
N ALA A 190 14.61 -6.27 -2.77
CA ALA A 190 13.43 -6.12 -1.92
C ALA A 190 13.77 -6.44 -0.48
N THR A 191 13.42 -5.51 0.41
CA THR A 191 13.60 -5.71 1.84
C THR A 191 12.63 -6.77 2.35
N PRO A 192 12.99 -7.47 3.45
CA PRO A 192 12.10 -8.43 4.09
C PRO A 192 10.80 -7.77 4.56
N ALA A 193 9.70 -8.53 4.59
CA ALA A 193 8.40 -8.01 5.07
C ALA A 193 8.46 -7.59 6.56
N GLU A 194 9.41 -8.14 7.30
CA GLU A 194 9.73 -7.82 8.68
C GLU A 194 10.10 -6.34 8.87
N GLU A 195 10.71 -5.69 7.87
CA GLU A 195 11.04 -4.26 7.95
C GLU A 195 9.77 -3.39 7.94
N ALA A 196 8.83 -3.69 7.05
CA ALA A 196 7.53 -3.01 7.02
C ALA A 196 6.74 -3.29 8.31
N ALA A 197 6.81 -4.52 8.84
CA ALA A 197 6.20 -4.86 10.13
C ALA A 197 6.81 -4.10 11.30
N ALA A 198 8.14 -3.94 11.33
CA ALA A 198 8.82 -3.13 12.35
C ALA A 198 8.42 -1.65 12.27
N THR A 199 8.29 -1.10 11.06
CA THR A 199 7.81 0.27 10.83
C THR A 199 6.38 0.46 11.34
N ILE A 200 5.49 -0.50 11.08
CA ILE A 200 4.12 -0.49 11.61
C ILE A 200 4.14 -0.51 13.15
N LEU A 201 4.97 -1.37 13.75
CA LEU A 201 5.09 -1.46 15.20
C LEU A 201 5.60 -0.15 15.81
N GLU A 202 6.58 0.50 15.20
CA GLU A 202 7.08 1.80 15.64
C GLU A 202 6.00 2.88 15.54
N ALA A 203 5.26 2.94 14.42
CA ALA A 203 4.15 3.87 14.25
C ALA A 203 3.06 3.69 15.33
N ILE A 204 2.81 2.44 15.73
CA ILE A 204 1.88 2.10 16.81
C ILE A 204 2.44 2.50 18.19
N THR A 205 3.71 2.29 18.46
CA THR A 205 4.27 2.35 19.83
C THR A 205 5.02 3.63 20.17
N THR A 206 5.34 4.47 19.19
CA THR A 206 6.11 5.70 19.39
C THR A 206 5.44 6.69 20.34
N THR A 207 6.25 7.39 21.13
CA THR A 207 5.84 8.54 21.95
C THR A 207 5.88 9.87 21.16
N GLU A 208 6.49 9.87 19.97
CA GLU A 208 6.59 11.02 19.06
C GLU A 208 5.82 10.70 17.76
N PRO A 209 4.49 10.87 17.76
CA PRO A 209 3.67 10.46 16.64
C PRO A 209 3.95 11.28 15.39
N ARG A 210 3.99 10.59 14.25
CA ARG A 210 4.15 11.17 12.91
C ARG A 210 3.06 10.60 12.02
N LEU A 211 2.59 11.40 11.06
CA LEU A 211 1.54 10.94 10.13
C LEU A 211 2.10 9.94 9.11
N ARG A 212 3.32 10.11 8.61
CA ARG A 212 3.87 9.32 7.49
C ARG A 212 5.14 8.57 7.88
N TRP A 213 5.22 7.32 7.44
CA TRP A 213 6.28 6.37 7.76
C TRP A 213 6.75 5.65 6.49
N ARG A 214 7.92 6.04 5.99
CA ARG A 214 8.53 5.46 4.78
C ARG A 214 9.31 4.21 5.17
N CYS A 215 9.23 3.17 4.34
CA CYS A 215 10.01 1.94 4.54
C CYS A 215 10.17 1.16 3.24
N SER A 216 11.00 0.12 3.25
CA SER A 216 11.31 -0.71 2.09
C SER A 216 12.04 0.00 0.96
N TRP A 217 12.56 -0.80 0.03
CA TRP A 217 13.46 -0.33 -1.01
C TRP A 217 12.86 0.78 -1.88
N GLY A 218 13.61 1.88 -2.03
CA GLY A 218 13.29 2.99 -2.93
C GLY A 218 12.28 3.99 -2.38
N ALA A 219 11.65 3.75 -1.23
CA ALA A 219 10.60 4.65 -0.73
C ALA A 219 11.13 6.06 -0.46
N ASP A 220 12.26 6.16 0.24
CA ASP A 220 12.83 7.45 0.64
C ASP A 220 13.43 8.18 -0.56
N GLU A 221 14.15 7.45 -1.42
CA GLU A 221 14.75 7.96 -2.64
C GLU A 221 13.70 8.55 -3.59
N LEU A 222 12.64 7.78 -3.88
CA LEU A 222 11.58 8.17 -4.82
C LEU A 222 10.77 9.36 -4.33
N ILE A 223 10.37 9.36 -3.05
CA ILE A 223 9.53 10.42 -2.50
C ILE A 223 10.33 11.73 -2.40
N ARG A 224 11.56 11.69 -1.88
CA ARG A 224 12.39 12.91 -1.75
C ARG A 224 12.72 13.50 -3.11
N ALA A 225 13.03 12.65 -4.08
CA ALA A 225 13.27 13.10 -5.45
C ALA A 225 12.02 13.80 -6.00
N ARG A 226 10.83 13.20 -5.89
CA ARG A 226 9.57 13.84 -6.35
C ARG A 226 9.31 15.18 -5.65
N GLU A 227 9.51 15.25 -4.33
CA GLU A 227 9.33 16.48 -3.52
C GLU A 227 10.27 17.61 -3.97
N SER A 228 11.43 17.28 -4.53
CA SER A 228 12.41 18.25 -5.03
C SER A 228 12.18 18.71 -6.48
N MET A 229 11.25 18.09 -7.21
CA MET A 229 11.01 18.34 -8.64
C MET A 229 9.80 19.24 -8.88
N THR A 230 9.88 20.08 -9.91
CA THR A 230 8.69 20.70 -10.51
C THR A 230 7.89 19.68 -11.30
N ASP A 231 6.64 20.01 -11.62
CA ASP A 231 5.79 19.14 -12.44
C ASP A 231 6.35 19.00 -13.87
N GLU A 232 6.96 20.05 -14.43
CA GLU A 232 7.60 19.99 -15.75
C GLU A 232 8.82 19.06 -15.75
N GLN A 233 9.61 19.09 -14.67
CA GLN A 233 10.71 18.16 -14.50
C GLN A 233 10.17 16.74 -14.42
N TRP A 234 9.14 16.48 -13.62
CA TRP A 234 8.51 15.17 -13.50
C TRP A 234 8.00 14.66 -14.85
N VAL A 235 7.29 15.49 -15.61
CA VAL A 235 6.78 15.17 -16.95
C VAL A 235 7.91 14.94 -17.96
N ALA A 236 9.04 15.65 -17.84
CA ALA A 236 10.17 15.51 -18.76
C ALA A 236 10.76 14.09 -18.77
N LEU A 237 10.71 13.37 -17.65
CA LEU A 237 11.15 11.97 -17.57
C LEU A 237 10.40 11.07 -18.57
N GLY A 238 9.12 11.37 -18.85
CA GLY A 238 8.30 10.63 -19.79
C GLY A 238 8.57 10.95 -21.27
N ARG A 239 9.40 11.96 -21.59
CA ARG A 239 9.67 12.40 -22.98
C ARG A 239 10.77 11.60 -23.68
N HIS A 240 11.44 10.71 -22.96
CA HIS A 240 12.48 9.85 -23.55
C HIS A 240 11.86 8.78 -24.43
N ASP A 241 12.17 8.81 -25.72
CA ASP A 241 11.82 7.76 -26.67
C ASP A 241 12.75 6.53 -26.53
N ASP A 242 14.01 6.77 -26.13
CA ASP A 242 14.99 5.72 -25.84
C ASP A 242 14.99 5.31 -24.37
N ASP A 243 15.08 4.00 -24.12
CA ASP A 243 15.06 3.46 -22.76
C ASP A 243 16.36 3.72 -21.99
N ASN A 244 17.52 3.77 -22.67
CA ASN A 244 18.77 4.04 -21.96
C ASN A 244 18.80 5.47 -21.44
N ALA A 245 18.34 6.44 -22.25
CA ALA A 245 18.16 7.82 -21.83
C ALA A 245 17.17 7.93 -20.64
N TYR A 246 16.06 7.18 -20.68
CA TYR A 246 15.14 7.09 -19.54
C TYR A 246 15.83 6.56 -18.28
N TYR A 247 16.60 5.46 -18.39
CA TYR A 247 17.29 4.85 -17.25
C TYR A 247 18.39 5.76 -16.68
N ASP A 248 19.15 6.45 -17.53
CA ASP A 248 20.20 7.38 -17.10
C ASP A 248 19.60 8.55 -16.32
N GLU A 249 18.51 9.13 -16.83
CA GLU A 249 17.81 10.21 -16.13
C GLU A 249 17.14 9.71 -14.84
N PHE A 250 16.55 8.51 -14.85
CA PHE A 250 15.97 7.89 -13.65
C PHE A 250 17.05 7.69 -12.58
N ALA A 251 18.22 7.16 -12.94
CA ALA A 251 19.34 6.99 -12.02
C ALA A 251 19.85 8.32 -11.47
N GLN A 252 19.99 9.34 -12.32
CA GLN A 252 20.43 10.68 -11.90
C GLN A 252 19.46 11.32 -10.89
N ARG A 253 18.16 11.18 -11.14
CA ARG A 253 17.11 11.88 -10.39
C ARG A 253 16.71 11.18 -9.10
N PHE A 254 16.60 9.86 -9.15
CA PHE A 254 16.12 9.05 -8.04
C PHE A 254 17.26 8.35 -7.30
N ASN A 255 18.50 8.43 -7.77
CA ASN A 255 19.62 7.66 -7.22
C ASN A 255 19.34 6.15 -7.19
N LEU A 256 18.60 5.65 -8.20
CA LEU A 256 18.21 4.27 -8.36
C LEU A 256 18.50 3.82 -9.79
N ASP A 257 19.40 2.86 -9.99
CA ASP A 257 19.63 2.25 -11.30
C ASP A 257 18.67 1.08 -11.51
N ILE A 258 17.72 1.26 -12.42
CA ILE A 258 16.69 0.27 -12.78
C ILE A 258 16.98 -0.43 -14.10
N ARG A 259 18.14 -0.20 -14.71
CA ARG A 259 18.49 -0.82 -16.00
C ARG A 259 18.51 -2.35 -15.85
N PRO A 260 17.86 -3.10 -16.77
CA PRO A 260 17.96 -4.54 -16.78
C PRO A 260 19.41 -5.01 -16.88
N LYS A 261 19.84 -5.86 -15.96
CA LYS A 261 21.15 -6.51 -15.99
C LYS A 261 21.00 -7.77 -16.86
N GLY A 262 21.71 -7.80 -17.99
CA GLY A 262 21.65 -8.89 -18.97
C GLY A 262 22.08 -10.25 -18.45
#